data_AF-G5E338-F1
#
_entry.id   AF-G5E338-F1
#
_cell.length_a   1.000
_cell.length_b   1.000
_cell.length_c   1.000
_cell.angle_alpha   90.00
_cell.angle_beta   90.00
_cell.angle_gamma   90.00
#
_symmetry.space_group_name_H-M   'P 1'
#
loop_
_entity.id
_entity.type
_entity.pdbx_description
1 polymer ?
#
loop_
_entity_poly.entity_id
_entity_poly.type
_entity_poly.pdbx_seq_one_letter_code
_entity_poly.pdbx_strand_id
1 'polypeptide(L)'
;EDADEILLHTEGGVESALNYAKRWCKYIREILGYMEKRLNYEYEFAKNTIKLAESARLNFGQQTSMPLQDVYLLLMDHETQTANSALETVGPLQMKKYYQ
;
A
#
# COMPACT_ATOMS: atom_id res chain seq x y z
N GLU A 1 -3.44 2.29 36.20
CA GLU A 1 -2.88 2.87 37.43
C GLU A 1 -2.04 1.84 38.18
N ASP A 2 -2.55 0.62 38.44
CA ASP A 2 -1.78 -0.44 39.12
C ASP A 2 -0.40 -0.74 38.50
N ALA A 3 -0.30 -0.78 37.17
CA ALA A 3 0.96 -1.06 36.49
C ALA A 3 1.99 0.08 36.67
N ASP A 4 1.54 1.33 36.70
CA ASP A 4 2.41 2.49 36.87
C ASP A 4 2.92 2.54 38.32
N GLU A 5 2.04 2.28 39.30
CA GLU A 5 2.42 2.17 40.72
C GLU A 5 3.44 1.05 40.95
N ILE A 6 3.22 -0.13 40.36
CA ILE A 6 4.17 -1.25 40.44
C ILE A 6 5.53 -0.86 39.84
N LEU A 7 5.55 -0.23 38.66
CA LEU A 7 6.79 0.19 38.00
C LEU A 7 7.52 1.31 38.75
N LEU A 8 6.80 2.20 39.45
CA LEU A 8 7.39 3.26 40.27
C LEU A 8 8.06 2.72 41.53
N HIS A 9 7.49 1.66 42.13
CA HIS A 9 8.01 1.05 43.35
C HIS A 9 8.99 -0.11 43.10
N THR A 10 9.15 -0.54 41.85
CA THR A 10 10.13 -1.57 41.47
C THR A 10 11.47 -0.93 41.11
N GLU A 11 12.57 -1.46 41.66
CA GLU A 11 13.93 -1.04 41.30
C GLU A 11 14.15 -1.20 39.78
N GLY A 12 14.46 -0.08 39.09
CA GLY A 12 14.63 -0.07 37.63
C GLY A 12 13.32 -0.15 36.81
N GLY A 13 12.14 -0.05 37.43
CA GLY A 13 10.86 -0.13 36.72
C GLY A 13 10.64 1.02 35.73
N VAL A 14 11.01 2.25 36.09
CA VAL A 14 10.97 3.42 35.17
C VAL A 14 11.89 3.21 33.97
N GLU A 15 13.12 2.71 34.19
CA GLU A 15 14.07 2.40 33.12
C GLU A 15 13.53 1.28 32.21
N SER A 16 12.86 0.29 32.78
CA SER A 16 12.20 -0.79 32.03
C SER A 16 11.08 -0.26 31.14
N ALA A 17 10.25 0.65 31.67
CA ALA A 17 9.17 1.30 30.93
C ALA A 17 9.71 2.14 29.77
N LEU A 18 10.76 2.95 30.01
CA LEU A 18 11.42 3.75 28.98
C LEU A 18 12.05 2.88 27.88
N ASN A 19 12.71 1.78 28.27
CA ASN A 19 13.28 0.84 27.31
C ASN A 19 12.20 0.14 26.48
N TYR A 20 11.06 -0.20 27.08
CA TYR A 20 9.93 -0.73 26.34
C TYR A 20 9.38 0.29 25.33
N ALA A 21 9.14 1.54 25.75
CA ALA A 21 8.70 2.61 24.86
C ALA A 21 9.68 2.83 23.69
N LYS A 22 10.99 2.79 23.95
CA LYS A 22 12.02 2.88 22.91
C LYS A 22 11.96 1.72 21.92
N ARG A 23 11.76 0.49 22.39
CA ARG A 23 11.58 -0.70 21.54
C ARG A 23 10.30 -0.60 20.71
N TRP A 24 9.21 -0.13 21.32
CA TRP A 24 7.94 0.10 20.64
C TRP A 24 8.09 1.12 19.50
N CYS A 25 8.75 2.26 19.75
CA CYS A 25 9.02 3.24 18.70
C CYS A 25 9.85 2.66 17.55
N LYS A 26 10.84 1.81 17.83
CA LYS A 26 11.62 1.13 16.79
C LYS A 26 10.73 0.19 15.96
N TYR A 27 9.91 -0.61 16.61
CA TYR A 27 8.99 -1.54 15.96
C TYR A 27 7.97 -0.82 15.06
N ILE A 28 7.36 0.27 15.55
CA ILE A 28 6.42 1.07 14.75
C ILE A 28 7.13 1.67 13.53
N ARG A 29 8.36 2.17 13.66
CA ARG A 29 9.14 2.67 12.52
C ARG A 29 9.37 1.60 11.46
N GLU A 30 9.64 0.36 11.87
CA GLU A 30 9.81 -0.76 10.94
C GLU A 30 8.50 -1.08 10.21
N ILE A 31 7.37 -1.10 10.91
CA ILE A 31 6.04 -1.27 10.30
C ILE A 31 5.75 -0.16 9.29
N LEU A 32 5.96 1.10 9.68
CA LEU A 32 5.71 2.25 8.80
C LEU A 32 6.59 2.21 7.55
N GLY A 33 7.87 1.85 7.70
CA GLY A 33 8.78 1.66 6.56
C GLY A 33 8.37 0.52 5.63
N TYR A 34 7.80 -0.56 6.17
CA TYR A 34 7.20 -1.63 5.35
C TYR A 34 5.97 -1.13 4.59
N MET A 35 5.06 -0.43 5.27
CA MET A 35 3.82 0.08 4.66
C MET A 35 4.10 1.06 3.53
N GLU A 36 5.07 1.97 3.71
CA GLU A 36 5.49 2.92 2.68
C GLU A 36 6.01 2.20 1.42
N LYS A 37 6.87 1.19 1.59
CA LYS A 37 7.37 0.37 0.47
C LYS A 37 6.25 -0.39 -0.22
N ARG A 38 5.34 -1.01 0.54
CA ARG A 38 4.19 -1.75 0.01
C ARG A 38 3.30 -0.82 -0.83
N LEU A 39 2.96 0.35 -0.31
CA LEU A 39 2.16 1.35 -1.02
C LEU A 39 2.84 1.80 -2.32
N ASN A 40 4.17 2.00 -2.30
CA ASN A 40 4.90 2.34 -3.52
C ASN A 40 4.87 1.23 -4.57
N TYR A 41 5.00 -0.04 -4.16
CA TYR A 41 4.87 -1.16 -5.09
C TYR A 41 3.47 -1.26 -5.69
N GLU A 42 2.43 -1.07 -4.88
CA GLU A 42 1.04 -1.12 -5.33
C GLU A 42 0.72 0.04 -6.31
N TYR A 43 1.23 1.24 -6.03
CA TYR A 43 1.10 2.40 -6.90
C TYR A 43 1.75 2.17 -8.28
N GLU A 44 3.00 1.71 -8.29
CA GLU A 44 3.71 1.44 -9.54
C GLU A 44 3.12 0.25 -10.30
N PHE A 45 2.66 -0.78 -9.60
CA PHE A 45 1.93 -1.90 -10.21
C PHE A 45 0.68 -1.41 -10.94
N ALA A 46 -0.19 -0.66 -10.28
CA ALA A 46 -1.43 -0.15 -10.88
C ALA A 46 -1.15 0.75 -12.11
N LYS A 47 -0.15 1.65 -12.03
CA LYS A 47 0.26 2.47 -13.18
C LYS A 47 0.73 1.64 -14.37
N ASN A 48 1.52 0.59 -14.12
CA ASN A 48 2.02 -0.28 -15.18
C ASN A 48 0.91 -1.14 -15.79
N THR A 49 -0.05 -1.60 -14.97
CA THR A 49 -1.24 -2.31 -15.46
C THR A 49 -2.09 -1.44 -16.38
N ILE A 50 -2.33 -0.16 -16.05
CA ILE A 50 -3.06 0.77 -16.94
C ILE A 50 -2.35 0.89 -18.28
N LYS A 51 -1.04 1.18 -18.28
CA LYS A 51 -0.25 1.31 -19.51
C LYS A 51 -0.31 0.03 -20.37
N LEU A 52 -0.23 -1.14 -19.73
CA LEU A 52 -0.31 -2.42 -20.41
C LEU A 52 -1.68 -2.64 -21.03
N ALA A 53 -2.76 -2.44 -20.26
CA ALA A 53 -4.13 -2.61 -20.71
C ALA A 53 -4.48 -1.64 -21.85
N GLU A 54 -4.07 -0.37 -21.77
CA GLU A 54 -4.28 0.63 -22.83
C GLU A 54 -3.54 0.25 -24.12
N SER A 55 -2.28 -0.19 -24.00
CA SER A 55 -1.49 -0.65 -25.15
C SER A 55 -2.10 -1.90 -25.81
N ALA A 56 -2.51 -2.89 -25.01
CA ALA A 56 -3.18 -4.08 -25.50
C ALA A 56 -4.49 -3.73 -26.20
N ARG A 57 -5.28 -2.81 -25.63
CA ARG A 57 -6.57 -2.39 -26.19
C ARG A 57 -6.41 -1.74 -27.56
N LEU A 58 -5.40 -0.88 -27.72
CA LEU A 58 -5.08 -0.27 -29.00
C LEU A 58 -4.72 -1.33 -30.05
N ASN A 59 -3.82 -2.27 -29.70
CA ASN A 59 -3.37 -3.31 -30.61
C ASN A 59 -4.52 -4.25 -31.03
N PHE A 60 -5.34 -4.66 -30.08
CA PHE A 60 -6.43 -5.60 -30.34
C PHE A 60 -7.58 -4.91 -31.05
N GLY A 61 -7.90 -3.67 -30.74
CA GLY A 61 -8.95 -2.89 -31.40
C GLY A 61 -8.68 -2.61 -32.89
N GLN A 62 -7.42 -2.67 -33.33
CA GLN A 62 -7.05 -2.55 -34.74
C GLN A 62 -7.25 -3.85 -35.54
N GLN A 63 -7.39 -5.00 -34.86
CA GLN A 63 -7.62 -6.28 -35.54
C GLN A 63 -9.06 -6.38 -36.03
N THR A 64 -9.30 -7.16 -37.07
CA THR A 64 -10.65 -7.36 -37.64
C THR A 64 -10.98 -8.86 -37.67
N SER A 65 -12.25 -9.20 -37.40
CA SER A 65 -12.76 -10.58 -37.45
C SER A 65 -12.02 -11.56 -36.54
N MET A 66 -11.50 -11.09 -35.40
CA MET A 66 -10.80 -11.94 -34.44
C MET A 66 -11.78 -12.60 -33.46
N PRO A 67 -11.62 -13.90 -33.15
CA PRO A 67 -12.45 -14.55 -32.17
C PRO A 67 -12.24 -13.94 -30.78
N LEU A 68 -13.35 -13.72 -30.05
CA LEU A 68 -13.37 -13.22 -28.67
C LEU A 68 -12.80 -11.80 -28.47
N GLN A 69 -12.60 -11.04 -29.55
CA GLN A 69 -12.01 -9.70 -29.48
C GLN A 69 -12.73 -8.80 -28.46
N ASP A 70 -14.06 -8.75 -28.51
CA ASP A 70 -14.87 -7.93 -27.60
C ASP A 70 -14.70 -8.33 -26.13
N VAL A 71 -14.54 -9.63 -25.85
CA VAL A 71 -14.31 -10.15 -24.48
C VAL A 71 -12.97 -9.64 -23.95
N TYR A 72 -11.92 -9.65 -24.77
CA TYR A 72 -10.62 -9.13 -24.38
C TYR A 72 -10.62 -7.60 -24.24
N LEU A 73 -11.30 -6.87 -25.12
CA LEU A 73 -11.43 -5.42 -24.97
C LEU A 73 -12.15 -5.06 -23.67
N LEU A 74 -13.23 -5.77 -23.33
CA LEU A 74 -13.94 -5.60 -22.06
C LEU A 74 -13.04 -5.92 -20.85
N LEU A 75 -12.20 -6.96 -20.95
CA LEU A 75 -11.22 -7.30 -19.91
C LEU A 75 -10.26 -6.13 -19.67
N MET A 76 -9.69 -5.53 -20.72
CA MET A 76 -8.76 -4.41 -20.57
C MET A 76 -9.42 -3.17 -19.99
N ASP A 77 -10.67 -2.88 -20.36
CA ASP A 77 -11.43 -1.79 -19.76
C ASP A 77 -11.64 -2.03 -18.26
N HIS A 78 -11.96 -3.27 -17.87
CA HIS A 78 -12.10 -3.65 -16.47
C HIS A 78 -10.77 -3.57 -15.68
N GLU A 79 -9.66 -4.04 -16.26
CA GLU A 79 -8.33 -3.93 -15.67
C GLU A 79 -7.94 -2.46 -15.46
N THR A 80 -8.21 -1.62 -16.46
CA THR A 80 -7.94 -0.17 -16.39
C THR A 80 -8.76 0.50 -15.28
N GLN A 81 -10.06 0.19 -15.17
CA GLN A 81 -10.90 0.73 -14.11
C GLN A 81 -10.43 0.28 -12.72
N THR A 82 -10.13 -1.01 -12.57
CA THR A 82 -9.68 -1.59 -11.30
C THR A 82 -8.35 -0.97 -10.86
N ALA A 83 -7.40 -0.82 -11.78
CA ALA A 83 -6.12 -0.19 -11.49
C ALA A 83 -6.27 1.30 -11.15
N ASN A 84 -7.18 2.03 -11.80
CA ASN A 84 -7.48 3.41 -11.44
C ASN A 84 -8.08 3.53 -10.03
N SER A 85 -9.04 2.67 -9.65
CA SER A 85 -9.57 2.65 -8.28
C SER A 85 -8.50 2.32 -7.24
N ALA A 86 -7.54 1.46 -7.58
CA ALA A 86 -6.37 1.21 -6.73
C ALA A 86 -5.52 2.48 -6.56
N LEU A 87 -5.26 3.24 -7.63
CA LEU A 87 -4.51 4.51 -7.54
C LEU A 87 -5.24 5.58 -6.71
N GLU A 88 -6.56 5.68 -6.82
CA GLU A 88 -7.37 6.59 -6.01
C GLU A 88 -7.30 6.27 -4.51
N THR A 89 -7.10 5.00 -4.17
CA THR A 89 -6.93 4.54 -2.78
C THR A 89 -5.49 4.75 -2.30
N VAL A 90 -4.50 4.34 -3.10
CA VAL A 90 -3.08 4.31 -2.71
C VAL A 90 -2.45 5.71 -2.74
N GLY A 91 -2.82 6.55 -3.70
CA GLY A 91 -2.26 7.90 -3.86
C GLY A 91 -2.37 8.77 -2.60
N PRO A 92 -3.58 8.91 -2.00
CA PRO A 92 -3.75 9.63 -0.74
C PRO A 92 -2.98 9.02 0.43
N LEU A 93 -2.87 7.68 0.48
CA LEU A 93 -2.13 6.97 1.54
C LEU A 93 -0.62 7.21 1.43
N GLN A 94 -0.06 7.35 0.23
CA GLN A 94 1.34 7.76 0.05
C GLN A 94 1.60 9.21 0.49
N MET A 95 0.65 10.13 0.26
CA MET A 95 0.81 11.54 0.63
C MET A 95 0.72 11.77 2.14
N LYS A 96 -0.06 10.94 2.85
CA LYS A 96 -0.10 10.91 4.31
C LYS A 96 1.14 10.20 4.83
N LYS A 97 2.27 10.92 4.87
CA LYS A 97 3.46 10.46 5.59
C LYS A 97 3.04 10.13 7.02
N TYR A 98 3.07 8.87 7.41
CA TYR A 98 2.72 8.39 8.76
C TYR A 98 3.65 8.90 9.89
N TYR A 99 4.48 9.91 9.59
CA TYR A 99 5.55 10.44 10.41
C TYR A 99 5.40 11.94 10.75
N GLN A 100 4.30 12.58 10.35
CA GLN A 100 3.92 13.90 10.88
C GLN A 100 3.04 13.74 12.11
#